data_AF-A0A182T828-F1
#
_entry.id   AF-A0A182T828-F1
#
_cell.length_a   1.000
_cell.length_b   1.000
_cell.length_c   1.000
_cell.angle_alpha   90.00
_cell.angle_beta   90.00
_cell.angle_gamma   90.00
#
_symmetry.space_group_name_H-M   'P 1'
#
loop_
_entity.id
_entity.type
_entity.pdbx_description
1 polymer ?
#
loop_
_entity_poly.entity_id
_entity_poly.type
_entity_poly.pdbx_seq_one_letter_code
_entity_poly.pdbx_strand_id
1 'polypeptide(L)'
;MNVEDAIQHKVPVVGISYSTSYDHYLRQIVKYEAGIISLIDFETQTFVDKLRDVLTNERYQENVNKLQRLLNDQPQTSMERAVWWIEYVARNGGTKPLHVRHLSWFEYFLLDFK
;
A
#
# COMPACT_ATOMS: atom_id res chain seq x y z
N MET A 1 5.88 -6.82 -2.29
CA MET A 1 5.88 -5.35 -2.20
C MET A 1 4.47 -4.87 -2.44
N ASN A 2 3.93 -4.03 -1.56
CA ASN A 2 2.56 -3.53 -1.69
C ASN A 2 2.53 -2.34 -2.69
N VAL A 3 1.40 -2.13 -3.36
CA VAL A 3 1.21 -1.06 -4.36
C VAL A 3 1.28 0.32 -3.71
N GLU A 4 0.74 0.44 -2.51
CA GLU A 4 0.72 1.70 -1.74
C GLU A 4 2.14 2.15 -1.39
N ASP A 5 3.01 1.22 -0.97
CA ASP A 5 4.43 1.52 -0.69
C ASP A 5 5.14 2.09 -1.93
N ALA A 6 4.87 1.51 -3.10
CA ALA A 6 5.48 1.96 -4.34
C ALA A 6 5.02 3.37 -4.73
N ILE A 7 3.72 3.65 -4.57
CA ILE A 7 3.15 5.00 -4.78
C ILE A 7 3.77 5.99 -3.79
N GLN A 8 3.87 5.63 -2.51
CA GLN A 8 4.45 6.48 -1.47
C GLN A 8 5.90 6.87 -1.76
N HIS A 9 6.70 5.93 -2.29
CA HIS A 9 8.10 6.16 -2.68
C HIS A 9 8.28 6.67 -4.11
N LYS A 10 7.18 6.96 -4.82
CA LYS A 10 7.17 7.45 -6.20
C LYS A 10 7.85 6.52 -7.21
N VAL A 11 7.68 5.20 -7.02
CA VAL A 11 8.27 4.17 -7.88
C VAL A 11 7.19 3.56 -8.77
N PRO A 12 7.29 3.67 -10.11
CA PRO A 12 6.40 2.96 -11.02
C PRO A 12 6.67 1.45 -10.99
N VAL A 13 5.62 0.64 -11.17
CA VAL A 13 5.67 -0.80 -10.91
C VAL A 13 5.30 -1.61 -12.16
N VAL A 14 6.06 -2.68 -12.41
CA VAL A 14 5.66 -3.76 -13.32
C VAL A 14 5.06 -4.88 -12.49
N GLY A 15 3.75 -5.09 -12.62
CA GLY A 15 3.02 -6.12 -11.90
C GLY A 15 2.93 -7.41 -12.71
N ILE A 16 3.24 -8.55 -12.08
CA ILE A 16 3.09 -9.86 -12.71
C ILE A 16 1.90 -10.56 -12.05
N SER A 17 0.85 -10.84 -12.82
CA SER A 17 -0.34 -11.52 -12.29
C SER A 17 -0.25 -13.01 -12.54
N TYR A 18 -0.20 -13.82 -11.47
CA TYR A 18 -0.26 -15.30 -11.56
C TYR A 18 -1.66 -15.87 -11.27
N SER A 19 -2.49 -15.10 -10.56
CA SER A 19 -3.79 -15.54 -10.07
C SER A 19 -4.75 -14.35 -10.00
N THR A 20 -6.04 -14.62 -10.25
CA THR A 20 -7.12 -13.62 -10.22
C THR A 20 -7.32 -12.96 -8.85
N SER A 21 -6.76 -13.52 -7.77
CA SER A 21 -6.89 -12.95 -6.43
C SER A 21 -6.17 -11.59 -6.28
N TYR A 22 -5.07 -11.37 -6.98
CA TYR A 22 -4.26 -10.14 -6.90
C TYR A 22 -4.53 -9.14 -8.04
N ASP A 23 -5.46 -9.49 -8.93
CA ASP A 23 -5.77 -8.72 -10.13
C ASP A 23 -6.30 -7.31 -9.81
N HIS A 24 -6.97 -7.13 -8.67
CA HIS A 24 -7.60 -5.86 -8.32
C HIS A 24 -6.58 -4.74 -8.02
N TYR A 25 -5.47 -5.04 -7.36
CA TYR A 25 -4.40 -4.05 -7.12
C TYR A 25 -3.67 -3.70 -8.42
N LEU A 26 -3.39 -4.72 -9.22
CA LEU A 26 -2.75 -4.59 -10.51
C LEU A 26 -3.59 -3.74 -11.48
N ARG A 27 -4.90 -4.00 -11.55
CA ARG A 27 -5.86 -3.23 -12.34
C ARG A 27 -5.94 -1.77 -11.91
N GLN A 28 -5.78 -1.48 -10.62
CA GLN A 28 -5.76 -0.10 -10.14
C GLN A 28 -4.52 0.64 -10.65
N ILE A 29 -3.33 0.05 -10.58
CA ILE A 29 -2.10 0.66 -11.12
C ILE A 29 -2.26 0.98 -12.61
N VAL A 30 -2.79 0.04 -13.41
CA VAL A 30 -3.01 0.26 -14.85
C VAL A 30 -4.08 1.31 -15.10
N LYS A 31 -5.19 1.28 -14.34
CA LYS A 31 -6.26 2.28 -14.44
C LYS A 31 -5.75 3.70 -14.21
N TYR A 32 -4.81 3.86 -13.29
CA TYR A 32 -4.18 5.14 -12.99
C TYR A 32 -2.89 5.37 -13.76
N GLU A 33 -2.56 4.49 -14.72
CA GLU A 33 -1.41 4.61 -15.62
C GLU A 33 -0.08 4.82 -14.88
N ALA A 34 0.02 4.21 -13.70
CA ALA A 34 1.17 4.28 -12.79
C ALA A 34 2.09 3.05 -12.93
N GLY A 35 1.82 2.18 -13.90
CA GLY A 35 2.55 0.96 -14.17
C GLY A 35 1.83 0.06 -15.16
N ILE A 36 2.43 -1.10 -15.44
CA ILE A 36 1.96 -2.07 -16.44
C ILE A 36 1.70 -3.42 -15.78
N ILE A 37 0.69 -4.16 -16.27
CA ILE A 37 0.49 -5.56 -15.93
C ILE A 37 1.08 -6.44 -17.01
N SER A 38 1.89 -7.40 -16.60
CA SER A 38 2.17 -8.58 -17.41
C SER A 38 1.35 -9.75 -16.87
N LEU A 39 0.51 -10.31 -17.74
CA LEU A 39 0.05 -11.69 -17.57
C LEU A 39 1.29 -12.61 -17.67
N ILE A 40 1.20 -13.81 -17.11
CA ILE A 40 2.24 -14.84 -17.24
C ILE A 40 2.37 -15.25 -18.72
N ASP A 41 3.02 -14.42 -19.51
CA ASP A 41 3.72 -14.80 -20.71
C ASP A 41 5.15 -14.33 -20.48
N PHE A 42 5.94 -15.20 -19.83
CA PHE A 42 7.36 -14.99 -19.56
C PHE A 42 8.21 -15.17 -20.82
N GLU A 43 7.73 -14.66 -21.95
CA GLU A 43 8.63 -14.47 -23.07
C GLU A 43 9.62 -13.38 -22.67
N THR A 44 10.89 -13.75 -22.47
CA THR A 44 11.93 -12.88 -21.91
C THR A 44 12.02 -11.54 -22.63
N GLN A 45 11.79 -11.55 -23.95
CA GLN A 45 11.77 -10.36 -24.79
C GLN A 45 10.62 -9.41 -24.40
N THR A 46 9.40 -9.93 -24.28
CA THR A 46 8.19 -9.18 -23.92
C THR A 46 8.28 -8.56 -22.53
N PHE A 47 8.91 -9.24 -21.57
CA PHE A 47 9.11 -8.69 -20.23
C PHE A 47 10.13 -7.56 -20.20
N VAL A 48 11.27 -7.73 -20.89
CA VAL A 48 12.32 -6.71 -20.98
C VAL A 48 11.80 -5.44 -21.65
N ASP A 49 10.99 -5.57 -22.70
CA ASP A 49 10.44 -4.42 -23.41
C ASP A 49 9.43 -3.64 -22.55
N LYS A 50 8.59 -4.34 -21.76
CA LYS A 50 7.70 -3.69 -20.77
C LYS A 50 8.47 -2.97 -19.66
N LEU A 51 9.55 -3.58 -19.17
CA LEU A 51 10.42 -2.94 -18.17
C LEU A 51 11.08 -1.68 -18.74
N ARG A 52 11.56 -1.75 -19.97
CA ARG A 52 12.12 -0.58 -20.66
C ARG A 52 11.10 0.52 -20.81
N ASP A 53 9.88 0.21 -21.25
CA ASP A 53 8.81 1.21 -21.38
C ASP A 53 8.51 1.91 -20.05
N VAL A 54 8.40 1.17 -18.94
CA VAL A 54 8.17 1.77 -17.61
C VAL A 54 9.31 2.68 -17.17
N LEU A 55 10.55 2.38 -17.56
CA LEU A 55 11.73 3.18 -17.20
C LEU A 55 11.95 4.39 -18.12
N THR A 56 11.54 4.33 -19.38
CA THR A 56 11.78 5.40 -20.37
C THR A 56 10.62 6.35 -20.53
N ASN A 57 9.39 5.89 -20.30
CA ASN A 57 8.19 6.70 -20.51
C ASN A 57 7.86 7.51 -19.25
N GLU A 58 8.06 8.83 -19.33
CA GLU A 58 7.84 9.76 -18.22
C GLU A 58 6.40 9.76 -17.68
N ARG A 59 5.42 9.36 -18.50
CA ARG A 59 4.00 9.27 -18.11
C ARG A 59 3.80 8.45 -16.83
N TYR A 60 4.50 7.33 -16.69
CA TYR A 60 4.37 6.48 -15.49
C TYR A 60 4.86 7.22 -14.25
N GLN A 61 5.97 7.96 -14.37
CA GLN A 61 6.52 8.75 -13.28
C GLN A 61 5.61 9.92 -12.91
N GLU A 62 5.06 10.62 -13.89
CA GLU A 62 4.10 11.72 -13.69
C GLU A 62 2.84 11.24 -12.98
N ASN A 63 2.28 10.12 -13.41
CA ASN A 63 1.07 9.54 -12.83
C ASN A 63 1.31 9.01 -11.41
N VAL A 64 2.43 8.35 -11.17
CA VAL A 64 2.81 7.92 -9.81
C VAL A 64 2.98 9.12 -8.89
N ASN A 65 3.60 10.21 -9.35
CA ASN A 65 3.71 11.45 -8.60
C ASN A 65 2.34 12.06 -8.28
N LYS A 66 1.40 12.03 -9.23
CA LYS A 66 0.02 12.49 -9.03
C LYS A 66 -0.71 11.63 -8.01
N LEU A 67 -0.59 10.30 -8.10
CA LEU A 67 -1.18 9.37 -7.13
C LEU A 67 -0.61 9.57 -5.73
N GLN A 68 0.70 9.81 -5.61
CA GLN A 68 1.33 10.08 -4.32
C GLN A 68 0.78 11.37 -3.68
N ARG A 69 0.55 12.42 -4.48
CA ARG A 69 -0.11 13.65 -4.00
C ARG A 69 -1.53 13.35 -3.51
N LEU A 70 -2.32 12.62 -4.29
CA LEU A 70 -3.69 12.24 -3.91
C LEU A 70 -3.72 11.33 -2.67
N LEU A 71 -2.75 10.43 -2.52
CA LEU A 71 -2.62 9.56 -1.36
C LEU A 71 -2.32 10.36 -0.09
N ASN A 72 -1.52 11.42 -0.19
CA ASN A 72 -1.21 12.30 0.93
C ASN A 72 -2.24 13.41 1.16
N ASP A 73 -3.10 13.67 0.19
CA ASP A 73 -4.18 14.66 0.27
C ASP A 73 -5.34 14.11 1.10
N GLN A 74 -5.08 13.94 2.40
CA GLN A 74 -6.02 13.44 3.38
C GLN A 74 -6.28 14.52 4.43
N PRO A 75 -7.53 14.70 4.89
CA PRO A 75 -7.91 15.80 5.78
C PRO A 75 -7.30 15.71 7.18
N GLN A 76 -6.75 14.55 7.55
CA GLN A 76 -6.10 14.30 8.82
C GLN A 76 -4.76 13.64 8.55
N THR A 77 -3.73 14.07 9.26
CA THR A 77 -2.42 13.40 9.27
C THR A 77 -2.56 11.97 9.83
N SER A 78 -1.61 11.09 9.51
CA SER A 78 -1.58 9.73 10.06
C SER A 78 -1.58 9.72 11.59
N MET A 79 -0.94 10.71 12.22
CA MET A 79 -0.91 10.87 13.67
C MET A 79 -2.29 11.25 14.22
N GLU A 80 -2.92 12.29 13.68
CA GLU A 80 -4.26 12.73 14.11
C GLU A 80 -5.29 11.62 13.94
N ARG A 81 -5.20 10.86 12.85
CA ARG A 81 -6.05 9.69 12.61
C ARG A 81 -5.83 8.59 13.65
N ALA A 82 -4.57 8.32 14.02
CA ALA A 82 -4.26 7.35 15.05
C ALA A 82 -4.84 7.78 16.41
N VAL A 83 -4.65 9.04 16.80
CA VAL A 83 -5.26 9.62 18.01
C VAL A 83 -6.78 9.47 17.96
N TRP A 84 -7.41 9.82 16.84
CA TRP A 84 -8.86 9.70 16.69
C TRP A 84 -9.36 8.26 16.87
N TRP A 85 -8.66 7.26 16.30
CA TRP A 85 -9.02 5.85 16.47
C TRP A 85 -8.82 5.36 17.91
N ILE A 86 -7.74 5.78 18.57
CA ILE A 86 -7.49 5.49 19.98
C ILE A 86 -8.64 6.03 20.83
N GLU A 87 -9.01 7.29 20.64
CA GLU A 87 -10.13 7.90 21.33
C GLU A 87 -11.47 7.22 20.97
N TYR A 88 -11.67 6.85 19.72
CA TYR A 88 -12.88 6.14 19.27
C TYR A 88 -13.04 4.80 20.00
N VAL A 89 -11.96 4.03 20.11
CA VAL A 89 -11.95 2.77 20.84
C VAL A 89 -12.20 3.01 22.34
N ALA A 90 -11.58 4.03 22.92
CA ALA A 90 -11.79 4.41 24.32
C ALA A 90 -13.25 4.83 24.59
N ARG A 91 -13.85 5.63 23.71
CA ARG A 91 -15.24 6.11 23.81
C ARG A 91 -16.26 4.99 23.68
N ASN A 92 -16.01 4.01 22.81
CA ASN A 92 -16.96 2.94 22.52
C ASN A 92 -16.70 1.64 23.30
N GLY A 93 -15.91 1.71 24.39
CA GLY A 93 -15.81 0.65 25.39
C GLY A 93 -14.83 -0.48 25.05
N GLY A 94 -13.80 -0.19 24.26
CA GLY A 94 -12.81 -1.18 23.83
C GLY A 94 -13.42 -2.20 22.85
N THR A 95 -12.59 -2.77 21.99
CA THR A 95 -13.03 -3.92 21.18
C THR A 95 -13.47 -5.04 22.14
N LYS A 96 -14.77 -5.28 22.30
CA LYS A 96 -15.27 -6.56 22.85
C LYS A 96 -14.57 -7.69 22.06
N PRO A 97 -14.08 -8.71 22.76
CA PRO A 97 -12.66 -8.97 22.98
C PRO A 97 -11.93 -9.41 21.70
N LEU A 98 -10.92 -8.65 21.28
CA LEU A 98 -9.67 -9.29 20.84
C LEU A 98 -9.11 -10.01 22.07
N HIS A 99 -9.48 -11.27 22.25
CA HIS A 99 -8.92 -12.11 23.31
C HIS A 99 -7.43 -12.30 23.04
N VAL A 100 -6.60 -11.36 23.48
CA VAL A 100 -5.16 -11.57 23.64
C VAL A 100 -5.00 -12.34 24.94
N ARG A 101 -5.25 -13.64 24.87
CA ARG A 101 -5.36 -14.54 26.03
C ARG A 101 -4.05 -14.72 26.81
N HIS A 102 -2.97 -14.03 26.43
CA HIS A 102 -1.60 -14.30 26.90
C HIS A 102 -0.69 -13.06 27.06
N LEU A 103 -1.23 -11.84 27.18
CA LEU A 103 -0.37 -10.69 27.52
C LEU A 103 -0.28 -10.52 29.04
N SER A 104 0.94 -10.43 29.56
CA SER A 104 1.19 -9.99 30.94
C SER A 104 0.74 -8.53 31.10
N TRP A 105 0.43 -8.12 32.33
CA TRP A 105 -0.11 -6.78 32.57
C TRP A 105 0.84 -5.65 32.11
N PHE A 106 2.16 -5.88 32.15
CA PHE A 106 3.15 -4.91 31.67
C PHE A 106 3.11 -4.73 30.15
N GLU A 107 2.94 -5.83 29.39
CA GLU A 107 2.83 -5.78 27.92
C GLU A 107 1.52 -5.12 27.48
N TYR A 108 0.44 -5.32 28.25
CA TYR A 108 -0.84 -4.66 27.98
C TYR A 108 -0.74 -3.13 28.09
N PHE A 109 0.05 -2.63 29.04
CA PHE A 109 0.26 -1.19 29.23
C PHE A 109 1.45 -0.63 28.43
N LEU A 110 2.10 -1.44 27.58
CA LEU A 110 3.31 -1.05 26.82
C LEU A 110 4.37 -0.39 27.72
N LEU A 111 4.49 -0.86 28.97
CA LEU A 111 5.47 -0.34 29.91
C LEU A 111 6.82 -0.97 29.62
N ASP A 112 7.67 -0.23 28.92
CA ASP A 112 9.05 -0.60 28.65
C ASP A 112 9.91 -0.16 29.84
N PHE A 113 10.31 -1.11 30.70
CA PHE A 113 11.31 -0.85 31.72
C PHE A 113 12.69 -1.16 31.13
N LYS A 114 13.45 -0.09 30.87
CA LYS A 114 14.85 -0.14 30.44
C LYS A 114 15.77 -0.64 31.56
#